data_AF-A0A2N2BBD7-F1
#
_entry.id   AF-A0A2N2BBD7-F1
#
_cell.length_a   1.000
_cell.length_b   1.000
_cell.length_c   1.000
_cell.angle_alpha   90.00
_cell.angle_beta   90.00
_cell.angle_gamma   90.00
#
_symmetry.space_group_name_H-M   'P 1'
#
loop_
_entity.id
_entity.type
_entity.pdbx_description
1 polymer ?
#
loop_
_entity_poly.entity_id
_entity_poly.type
_entity_poly.pdbx_seq_one_letter_code
_entity_poly.pdbx_strand_id
1 'polypeptide(L)'
;MIRLVAGDTGEGKTKALIDMANNALKTTKGHIVYIDLDSSHIYDLRHEIRYINISDYPIADYKEFFGFMCGILSEDSDITEVYADGLLRQA
;
A
#
# COMPACT_ATOMS: atom_id res chain seq x y z
N MET A 1 13.91 -2.44 3.79
CA MET A 1 14.24 -0.99 3.87
C MET A 1 12.92 -0.24 3.99
N ILE A 2 12.81 0.76 4.87
CA ILE A 2 11.59 1.58 5.00
C ILE A 2 11.83 2.91 4.30
N ARG A 3 10.85 3.41 3.54
CA ARG A 3 10.88 4.72 2.88
C ARG A 3 9.60 5.48 3.21
N LEU A 4 9.74 6.76 3.54
CA LEU A 4 8.62 7.67 3.77
C LEU A 4 8.52 8.66 2.60
N VAL A 5 7.32 8.77 2.01
CA VAL A 5 6.99 9.80 1.04
C VAL A 5 6.11 10.83 1.75
N ALA A 6 6.70 11.98 2.11
CA ALA A 6 6.04 13.04 2.86
C ALA A 6 5.97 14.34 2.04
N GLY A 7 4.98 15.17 2.36
CA GLY A 7 4.67 16.40 1.62
C GLY A 7 3.25 16.87 1.92
N ASP A 8 2.89 18.06 1.45
CA ASP A 8 1.58 18.67 1.65
C ASP A 8 0.50 18.05 0.76
N THR A 9 -0.77 18.23 1.14
CA THR A 9 -1.92 17.77 0.34
C THR A 9 -1.87 18.42 -1.05
N GLY A 10 -1.93 17.60 -2.10
CA GLY A 10 -1.85 18.08 -3.49
C GLY A 10 -0.46 18.00 -4.14
N GLU A 11 0.59 17.65 -3.41
CA GLU A 11 1.96 17.51 -3.97
C GLU A 11 2.20 16.22 -4.77
N GLY A 12 1.16 15.44 -5.03
CA GLY A 12 1.26 14.23 -5.88
C GLY A 12 1.84 12.99 -5.20
N LYS A 13 1.83 12.91 -3.86
CA LYS A 13 2.34 11.76 -3.09
C LYS A 13 1.72 10.43 -3.52
N THR A 14 0.39 10.37 -3.65
CA THR A 14 -0.35 9.19 -4.11
C THR A 14 0.13 8.74 -5.48
N LYS A 15 0.24 9.68 -6.43
CA LYS A 15 0.77 9.39 -7.76
C LYS A 15 2.21 8.85 -7.69
N ALA A 16 3.06 9.44 -6.86
CA ALA A 16 4.44 8.97 -6.69
C ALA A 16 4.49 7.53 -6.11
N LEU A 17 3.64 7.20 -5.14
CA LEU A 17 3.55 5.84 -4.59
C LEU A 17 3.08 4.83 -5.64
N ILE A 18 2.06 5.17 -6.43
CA ILE A 18 1.56 4.33 -7.52
C ILE A 18 2.64 4.12 -8.59
N ASP A 19 3.32 5.20 -9.00
CA ASP A 19 4.43 5.12 -9.97
C ASP A 19 5.56 4.23 -9.43
N MET A 20 5.86 4.30 -8.13
CA MET A 20 6.87 3.43 -7.51
C MET A 20 6.43 1.96 -7.55
N ALA A 21 5.21 1.64 -7.13
CA ALA A 21 4.69 0.27 -7.13
C ALA A 21 4.65 -0.33 -8.56
N ASN A 22 4.17 0.44 -9.53
CA ASN A 22 4.13 0.05 -10.95
C ASN A 22 5.53 -0.15 -11.53
N ASN A 23 6.52 0.64 -11.11
CA ASN A 23 7.90 0.48 -11.56
C ASN A 23 8.59 -0.72 -10.88
N ALA A 24 8.30 -0.98 -9.61
CA ALA A 24 8.84 -2.12 -8.87
C ALA A 24 8.46 -3.46 -9.51
N LEU A 25 7.26 -3.57 -10.11
CA LEU A 25 6.86 -4.75 -10.88
C LEU A 25 7.86 -5.16 -11.98
N LYS A 26 8.60 -4.20 -12.56
CA LYS A 26 9.54 -4.49 -13.65
C LYS A 26 10.76 -5.28 -13.18
N THR A 27 11.05 -5.25 -11.89
CA THR A 27 12.26 -5.83 -11.30
C THR A 27 11.99 -6.77 -10.13
N THR A 28 10.76 -6.76 -9.60
CA THR A 28 10.37 -7.62 -8.48
C THR A 28 10.48 -9.10 -8.87
N LYS A 29 10.86 -9.92 -7.90
CA LYS A 29 10.87 -11.39 -8.02
C LYS A 29 9.70 -12.05 -7.29
N GLY A 30 8.83 -11.25 -6.68
CA GLY A 30 7.72 -11.71 -5.86
C GLY A 30 6.56 -10.72 -5.88
N HIS A 31 5.66 -10.86 -4.92
CA HIS A 31 4.40 -10.13 -4.90
C HIS A 31 4.57 -8.71 -4.34
N ILE A 32 3.80 -7.79 -4.92
CA ILE A 32 3.71 -6.40 -4.46
C ILE A 32 2.30 -6.18 -3.94
N VAL A 33 2.21 -5.62 -2.74
CA VAL A 33 0.94 -5.24 -2.12
C VAL A 33 0.84 -3.71 -2.05
N TYR A 34 -0.30 -3.17 -2.47
CA TYR A 34 -0.64 -1.77 -2.32
C TYR A 34 -1.86 -1.63 -1.42
N ILE A 35 -1.70 -0.87 -0.34
CA ILE A 35 -2.69 -0.65 0.70
C ILE A 35 -3.15 0.79 0.63
N ASP A 36 -4.47 1.00 0.57
CA ASP A 36 -5.07 2.34 0.49
C ASP A 36 -6.34 2.44 1.33
N LEU A 37 -6.75 3.67 1.64
CA LEU A 37 -8.04 4.03 2.22
C LEU A 37 -9.05 4.52 1.18
N ASP A 38 -8.60 4.82 -0.04
CA ASP A 38 -9.43 5.37 -1.10
C ASP A 38 -9.22 4.60 -2.41
N SER A 39 -10.29 4.06 -2.97
CA SER A 39 -10.26 3.34 -4.24
C SER A 39 -10.18 4.24 -5.48
N SER A 40 -10.15 5.57 -5.32
CA SER A 40 -10.15 6.53 -6.43
C SER A 40 -9.06 6.31 -7.48
N HIS A 41 -7.93 5.72 -7.08
CA HIS A 41 -6.76 5.53 -7.94
C HIS A 41 -6.46 4.06 -8.29
N ILE A 42 -7.39 3.15 -8.04
CA ILE A 42 -7.18 1.71 -8.32
C ILE A 42 -6.86 1.44 -9.79
N TYR A 43 -7.43 2.22 -10.72
CA TYR A 43 -7.23 2.05 -12.16
C TYR A 43 -5.84 2.49 -12.65
N ASP A 44 -5.12 3.27 -11.84
CA ASP A 44 -3.74 3.68 -12.13
C ASP A 44 -2.72 2.59 -11.70
N LEU A 45 -3.15 1.61 -10.91
CA LEU A 45 -2.33 0.46 -10.52
C LEU A 45 -2.37 -0.65 -11.56
N ARG A 46 -1.21 -1.26 -11.76
CA ARG A 46 -1.06 -2.46 -12.58
C ARG A 46 -1.79 -3.64 -11.93
N HIS A 47 -2.53 -4.41 -12.73
CA HIS A 47 -3.36 -5.53 -12.26
C HIS A 47 -2.57 -6.64 -11.54
N GLU A 48 -1.25 -6.72 -11.77
CA GLU A 48 -0.36 -7.67 -11.10
C GLU A 48 -0.09 -7.29 -9.62
N ILE A 49 -0.39 -6.05 -9.22
CA ILE A 49 -0.26 -5.57 -7.84
C ILE A 49 -1.52 -5.93 -7.07
N ARG A 50 -1.34 -6.58 -5.92
CA ARG A 50 -2.45 -6.87 -5.00
C ARG A 50 -2.87 -5.58 -4.32
N TYR A 51 -4.01 -5.05 -4.72
CA TYR A 51 -4.63 -3.91 -4.06
C TYR A 51 -5.47 -4.36 -2.86
N ILE A 52 -5.35 -3.66 -1.74
CA ILE A 52 -6.14 -3.87 -0.53
C ILE A 52 -6.68 -2.52 -0.08
N ASN A 53 -8.00 -2.39 -0.06
CA ASN A 53 -8.66 -1.26 0.56
C ASN A 53 -8.88 -1.54 2.05
N ILE A 54 -8.17 -0.82 2.92
CA ILE A 54 -8.31 -1.03 4.37
C ILE A 54 -9.60 -0.46 4.94
N SER A 55 -10.34 0.37 4.20
CA SER A 55 -11.67 0.82 4.63
C SER A 55 -12.70 -0.31 4.71
N ASP A 56 -12.44 -1.44 4.05
CA ASP A 56 -13.34 -2.60 4.00
C ASP A 56 -13.22 -3.49 5.25
N TYR A 57 -12.27 -3.18 6.13
CA TYR A 57 -11.96 -3.94 7.33
C TYR A 57 -12.17 -3.10 8.60
N PRO A 58 -12.54 -3.72 9.73
CA PRO A 58 -12.73 -3.01 10.99
C PRO A 58 -11.37 -2.68 11.64
N ILE A 59 -10.62 -1.77 11.04
CA ILE A 59 -9.33 -1.29 11.54
C ILE A 59 -9.55 0.10 12.13
N ALA A 60 -9.50 0.18 13.46
CA ALA A 60 -9.76 1.36 14.26
C ALA A 60 -8.49 2.03 14.78
N ASP A 61 -7.38 1.29 14.91
CA ASP A 61 -6.12 1.84 15.40
C ASP A 61 -4.87 1.24 14.75
N TYR A 62 -3.71 1.80 15.10
CA TYR A 62 -2.42 1.37 14.55
C TYR A 62 -2.02 -0.06 14.97
N LYS A 63 -2.53 -0.59 16.08
CA LYS A 63 -2.23 -1.96 16.54
C LYS A 63 -3.00 -2.96 15.69
N GLU A 64 -4.25 -2.66 15.37
CA GLU A 64 -5.06 -3.44 14.45
C GLU A 64 -4.48 -3.38 13.03
N PHE A 65 -4.05 -2.20 12.57
CA PHE A 65 -3.32 -2.08 11.30
C PHE A 65 -2.03 -2.89 11.29
N PHE A 66 -1.26 -2.86 12.38
CA PHE A 66 -0.06 -3.68 12.51
C PHE A 66 -0.37 -5.18 12.46
N GLY A 67 -1.40 -5.63 13.18
CA GLY A 67 -1.86 -7.02 13.12
C GLY A 67 -2.31 -7.42 11.71
N PHE A 68 -3.01 -6.53 11.01
CA PHE A 68 -3.43 -6.72 9.63
C PHE A 68 -2.23 -6.88 8.68
N MET A 69 -1.22 -6.03 8.81
CA MET A 69 0.06 -6.13 8.10
C MET A 69 0.76 -7.46 8.38
N CYS A 70 0.82 -7.90 9.64
CA CYS A 70 1.38 -9.21 9.99
C CYS A 70 0.60 -10.35 9.33
N GLY A 71 -0.73 -10.26 9.26
CA GLY A 71 -1.58 -11.24 8.58
C GLY A 71 -1.26 -11.35 7.09
N ILE A 72 -1.18 -10.22 6.39
CA ILE A 72 -0.80 -10.16 4.96
C ILE A 72 0.55 -10.84 4.73
N LEU A 73 1.56 -10.47 5.52
CA LEU A 73 2.92 -10.99 5.37
C LEU A 73 3.05 -12.47 5.78
N SER A 74 2.16 -12.97 6.65
CA SER A 74 2.16 -14.37 7.07
C SER A 74 1.45 -15.28 6.08
N GLU A 75 0.50 -14.74 5.32
CA GLU A 75 -0.23 -15.47 4.28
C GLU A 75 0.61 -15.67 3.01
N ASP A 76 1.43 -14.68 2.67
CA ASP A 76 2.24 -14.70 1.46
C ASP A 76 3.71 -14.34 1.76
N SER A 77 4.55 -15.38 1.80
CA SER A 77 5.99 -15.24 2.04
C SER A 77 6.78 -14.71 0.85
N ASP A 78 6.16 -14.65 -0.33
CA ASP A 78 6.79 -14.14 -1.56
C ASP A 78 6.54 -12.63 -1.74
N ILE A 79 5.86 -11.96 -0.81
CA ILE A 79 5.75 -10.50 -0.79
C ILE A 79 7.15 -9.88 -0.62
N THR A 80 7.55 -9.09 -1.61
CA THR A 80 8.83 -8.39 -1.62
C THR A 80 8.70 -6.92 -1.22
N GLU A 81 7.56 -6.31 -1.54
CA GLU A 81 7.33 -4.88 -1.36
C GLU A 81 5.88 -4.59 -0.93
N VAL A 82 5.72 -3.70 0.04
CA VAL A 82 4.42 -3.18 0.46
C VAL A 82 4.43 -1.66 0.38
N TYR A 83 3.42 -1.12 -0.28
CA TYR A 83 3.14 0.30 -0.40
C TYR A 83 1.88 0.59 0.40
N ALA A 84 1.90 1.66 1.19
CA ALA A 84 0.73 2.08 1.96
C ALA A 84 0.52 3.59 1.81
N ASP A 85 -0.65 3.97 1.31
CA ASP A 85 -1.08 5.37 1.20
C ASP A 85 -2.19 5.68 2.21
N GLY A 86 -2.38 6.97 2.50
CA GLY A 86 -3.50 7.46 3.29
C GLY A 86 -3.43 7.18 4.79
N LEU A 87 -2.46 6.40 5.30
CA LEU A 87 -2.40 5.95 6.71
C LEU A 87 -2.59 7.06 7.76
N LEU A 88 -2.15 8.29 7.49
CA LEU A 88 -2.31 9.42 8.40
C LEU A 88 -3.75 9.94 8.53
N ARG A 89 -4.68 9.51 7.69
CA ARG A 89 -6.10 9.89 7.78
C ARG A 89 -6.86 9.13 8.88
N GLN A 90 -6.29 8.06 9.42
CA GLN A 90 -6.85 7.28 10.54
C GLN A 90 -6.27 7.66 11.91
N ALA A 91 -5.37 8.66 11.98
CA ALA A 91 -4.73 9.11 13.22
C ALA A 91 -5.44 10.31 13.86
#